data_AF-A0A5S5AMK3-F1
#
_entry.id   AF-A0A5S5AMK3-F1
#
_cell.length_a   1.000
_cell.length_b   1.000
_cell.length_c   1.000
_cell.angle_alpha   90.00
_cell.angle_beta   90.00
_cell.angle_gamma   90.00
#
_symmetry.space_group_name_H-M   'P 1'
#
loop_
_entity.id
_entity.type
_entity.pdbx_description
1 polymer ?
#
loop_
_entity_poly.entity_id
_entity_poly.type
_entity_poly.pdbx_seq_one_letter_code
_entity_poly.pdbx_strand_id
1 'polypeptide(L)'
;MPGRKTDVKDAEWIASLLRHGLLKGSFVPDREQRELRELVRYRHSLVEERSRELNRIQKVLEGANIKLSSVVSDINGMSSRAILEALISGEEDPEILAELSHGKLKNKKEDLKRALKGFINYHQRKMLEIQLRHIDSAAHLCS
;
A
#
# COMPACT_ATOMS: atom_id res chain seq x y z
N MET A 1 10.17 24.41 -31.29
CA MET A 1 9.59 23.73 -32.47
C MET A 1 8.44 22.85 -32.00
N PRO A 2 7.16 23.10 -32.35
CA PRO A 2 6.08 22.28 -31.83
C PRO A 2 5.90 21.06 -32.74
N GLY A 3 6.59 19.97 -32.42
CA GLY A 3 6.34 18.64 -32.97
C GLY A 3 5.05 18.08 -32.38
N ARG A 4 3.93 18.31 -33.05
CA ARG A 4 2.64 17.69 -32.73
C ARG A 4 2.72 16.23 -33.17
N LYS A 5 2.99 15.32 -32.24
CA LYS A 5 2.53 13.93 -32.39
C LYS A 5 1.00 14.02 -32.39
N THR A 6 0.38 13.79 -33.54
CA THR A 6 -1.06 13.83 -33.70
C THR A 6 -1.53 12.40 -33.91
N ASP A 7 -2.38 11.91 -33.01
CA ASP A 7 -3.01 10.58 -33.11
C ASP A 7 -3.65 10.33 -34.48
N VAL A 8 -4.03 11.40 -35.18
CA VAL A 8 -4.49 11.39 -36.58
C VAL A 8 -3.44 10.82 -37.55
N LYS A 9 -2.18 11.30 -37.48
CA LYS A 9 -1.10 10.79 -38.35
C LYS A 9 -0.71 9.36 -38.00
N ASP A 10 -0.72 9.02 -36.70
CA ASP A 10 -0.47 7.66 -36.24
C ASP A 10 -1.58 6.71 -36.73
N ALA A 11 -2.86 7.14 -36.71
CA ALA A 11 -3.98 6.38 -37.24
C ALA A 11 -3.93 6.22 -38.78
N GLU A 12 -3.58 7.27 -39.53
CA GLU A 12 -3.36 7.22 -40.98
C GLU A 12 -2.26 6.22 -41.35
N TRP A 13 -1.17 6.22 -40.58
CA TRP A 13 -0.06 5.30 -40.76
C TRP A 13 -0.46 3.84 -40.46
N ILE A 14 -1.16 3.59 -39.35
CA ILE A 14 -1.69 2.25 -39.00
C ILE A 14 -2.67 1.77 -40.08
N ALA A 15 -3.55 2.63 -40.59
CA ALA A 15 -4.48 2.29 -41.67
C ALA A 15 -3.74 1.97 -42.99
N SER A 16 -2.63 2.67 -43.27
CA SER A 16 -1.76 2.33 -44.40
C SER A 16 -1.11 0.95 -44.21
N LEU A 17 -0.54 0.65 -43.04
CA LEU A 17 0.03 -0.65 -42.73
C LEU A 17 -1.00 -1.79 -42.83
N LEU A 18 -2.23 -1.55 -42.36
CA LEU A 18 -3.34 -2.50 -42.46
C LEU A 18 -3.66 -2.82 -43.92
N ARG A 19 -3.79 -1.78 -44.77
CA ARG A 19 -4.10 -1.92 -46.20
C ARG A 19 -3.04 -2.70 -46.98
N HIS A 20 -1.77 -2.56 -46.61
CA HIS A 20 -0.67 -3.30 -47.24
C HIS A 20 -0.45 -4.69 -46.64
N GLY A 21 -1.29 -5.14 -45.69
CA GLY A 21 -1.15 -6.44 -45.02
C GLY A 21 0.09 -6.54 -44.12
N LEU A 22 0.70 -5.41 -43.77
CA LEU A 22 1.93 -5.33 -42.98
C LEU A 22 1.67 -5.39 -41.47
N LEU A 23 0.41 -5.36 -41.04
CA LEU A 23 0.04 -5.52 -39.64
C LEU A 23 -0.06 -6.99 -39.26
N LYS A 24 0.72 -7.38 -38.26
CA LYS A 24 0.49 -8.63 -37.52
C LYS A 24 -0.71 -8.43 -36.60
N GLY A 25 -1.69 -9.33 -36.71
CA GLY A 25 -2.84 -9.32 -35.80
C GLY A 25 -2.38 -9.38 -34.34
N SER A 26 -2.99 -8.55 -33.49
CA SER A 26 -2.76 -8.61 -32.04
C SER A 26 -3.18 -9.98 -31.52
N PHE A 27 -2.38 -10.54 -30.60
CA PHE A 27 -2.76 -11.77 -29.92
C PHE A 27 -4.03 -11.53 -29.10
N VAL A 28 -5.11 -12.18 -29.49
CA VAL A 28 -6.35 -12.24 -28.70
C VAL A 28 -6.37 -13.58 -27.99
N PRO A 29 -6.19 -13.58 -26.66
CA PRO A 29 -6.25 -14.83 -25.91
C PRO A 29 -7.63 -15.45 -25.90
N ASP A 30 -7.66 -16.77 -25.70
CA ASP A 30 -8.90 -17.51 -25.50
C ASP A 30 -9.63 -17.06 -24.22
N ARG A 31 -10.82 -17.61 -24.02
CA ARG A 31 -11.67 -17.23 -22.89
C ARG A 31 -11.02 -17.56 -21.54
N GLU A 32 -10.49 -18.76 -21.38
CA GLU A 32 -9.91 -19.23 -20.11
C GLU A 32 -8.73 -18.34 -19.68
N GLN A 33 -7.85 -18.00 -20.62
CA GLN A 33 -6.73 -17.11 -20.36
C GLN A 33 -7.15 -15.65 -20.08
N ARG A 34 -8.34 -15.21 -20.54
CA ARG A 34 -8.87 -13.88 -20.21
C ARG A 34 -9.42 -13.85 -18.80
N GLU A 35 -10.22 -14.85 -18.43
CA GLU A 35 -10.78 -15.00 -17.09
C GLU A 35 -9.67 -15.09 -16.03
N LEU A 36 -8.62 -15.90 -16.29
CA LEU A 36 -7.46 -15.97 -15.40
C LEU A 36 -6.74 -14.60 -15.28
N ARG A 37 -6.57 -13.87 -16.38
CA ARG A 37 -5.94 -12.54 -16.37
C ARG A 37 -6.76 -11.53 -15.58
N GLU A 38 -8.08 -11.59 -15.67
CA GLU A 38 -8.97 -10.74 -14.89
C GLU A 38 -8.76 -10.95 -13.39
N LEU A 39 -8.75 -12.20 -12.94
CA LEU A 39 -8.48 -12.55 -11.54
C LEU A 39 -7.10 -12.08 -11.08
N VAL A 40 -6.05 -12.29 -11.88
CA VAL A 40 -4.69 -11.86 -11.53
C VAL A 40 -4.58 -10.33 -11.46
N ARG A 41 -5.21 -9.60 -12.40
CA ARG A 41 -5.25 -8.13 -12.36
C ARG A 41 -6.01 -7.62 -11.15
N TYR A 42 -7.12 -8.26 -10.80
CA TYR A 42 -7.88 -7.90 -9.61
C TYR A 42 -7.04 -8.11 -8.34
N ARG A 43 -6.39 -9.28 -8.20
CA ARG A 43 -5.45 -9.53 -7.11
C ARG A 43 -4.33 -8.48 -7.05
N HIS A 44 -3.75 -8.10 -8.19
CA HIS A 44 -2.74 -7.06 -8.24
C HIS A 44 -3.27 -5.73 -7.70
N SER A 45 -4.49 -5.33 -8.11
CA SER A 45 -5.12 -4.09 -7.63
C SER A 45 -5.34 -4.08 -6.12
N LEU A 46 -5.69 -5.22 -5.52
CA LEU A 46 -5.85 -5.36 -4.07
C LEU A 46 -4.51 -5.24 -3.32
N VAL A 47 -3.42 -5.80 -3.89
CA VAL A 47 -2.07 -5.65 -3.32
C VAL A 47 -1.60 -4.19 -3.36
N GLU A 48 -1.88 -3.48 -4.46
CA GLU A 48 -1.60 -2.04 -4.58
C GLU A 48 -2.44 -1.22 -3.60
N GLU A 49 -3.72 -1.55 -3.43
CA GLU A 49 -4.60 -0.91 -2.44
C GLU A 49 -4.08 -1.09 -1.01
N ARG A 50 -3.71 -2.32 -0.64
CA ARG A 50 -3.07 -2.60 0.65
C ARG A 50 -1.81 -1.76 0.86
N SER A 51 -0.95 -1.67 -0.15
CA SER A 51 0.28 -0.86 -0.08
C SER A 51 -0.02 0.63 0.09
N ARG A 52 -1.07 1.14 -0.57
CA ARG A 52 -1.53 2.53 -0.41
C ARG A 52 -2.04 2.80 1.00
N GLU A 53 -2.77 1.87 1.61
CA GLU A 53 -3.25 2.04 2.98
C GLU A 53 -2.10 2.02 4.01
N LEU A 54 -1.10 1.14 3.83
CA LEU A 54 0.10 1.14 4.68
C LEU A 54 0.85 2.47 4.60
N ASN A 55 0.99 3.04 3.40
CA ASN A 55 1.60 4.35 3.21
C ASN A 55 0.79 5.48 3.87
N ARG A 56 -0.55 5.37 3.89
CA ARG A 56 -1.42 6.34 4.57
C ARG A 56 -1.28 6.25 6.09
N ILE A 57 -1.19 5.03 6.66
CA ILE A 57 -0.89 4.83 8.08
C ILE A 57 0.42 5.54 8.43
N GLN A 58 1.48 5.30 7.65
CA GLN A 58 2.77 5.94 7.90
C GLN A 58 2.65 7.48 7.91
N LYS A 59 1.92 8.08 6.96
CA LYS A 59 1.70 9.53 6.93
C LYS A 59 0.94 10.05 8.16
N VAL A 60 -0.04 9.29 8.65
CA VAL A 60 -0.78 9.65 9.87
C VAL A 60 0.15 9.64 11.08
N LEU A 61 0.99 8.61 11.21
CA LEU A 61 1.98 8.50 12.29
C LEU A 61 3.00 9.63 12.21
N GLU A 62 3.56 9.91 11.04
CA GLU A 62 4.54 10.98 10.84
C GLU A 62 3.94 12.35 11.20
N GLY A 63 2.68 12.60 10.85
CA GLY A 63 1.94 13.80 11.25
C GLY A 63 1.70 13.90 12.77
N ALA A 64 1.73 12.78 13.50
CA ALA A 64 1.68 12.71 14.96
C ALA A 64 3.08 12.73 15.62
N ASN A 65 4.15 12.96 14.84
CA ASN A 65 5.55 12.84 15.26
C ASN A 65 5.94 11.41 15.72
N ILE A 66 5.23 10.39 15.26
CA ILE A 66 5.54 8.97 15.53
C ILE A 66 6.29 8.39 14.32
N LYS A 67 7.53 7.95 14.54
CA LYS A 67 8.46 7.45 13.50
C LYS A 67 8.63 5.93 13.53
N LEU A 68 7.55 5.19 13.79
CA LEU A 68 7.58 3.73 13.96
C LEU A 68 8.25 3.01 12.79
N SER A 69 7.98 3.43 11.55
CA SER A 69 8.55 2.87 10.31
C SER A 69 10.07 2.95 10.21
N SER A 70 10.73 3.81 11.00
CA SER A 70 12.19 3.90 11.04
C SER A 70 12.85 2.79 11.88
N VAL A 71 12.10 2.14 12.75
CA VAL A 71 12.63 1.14 13.70
C VAL A 71 12.22 -0.29 13.32
N VAL A 72 10.97 -0.45 12.88
CA VAL A 72 10.39 -1.75 12.49
C VAL A 72 10.74 -2.11 11.05
N SER A 73 10.90 -3.40 10.77
CA SER A 73 11.12 -3.90 9.41
C SER A 73 9.84 -4.00 8.59
N ASP A 74 8.69 -4.15 9.25
CA ASP A 74 7.38 -4.25 8.62
C ASP A 74 6.35 -3.51 9.48
N ILE A 75 5.74 -2.47 8.93
CA ILE A 75 4.71 -1.67 9.61
C ILE A 75 3.40 -2.45 9.80
N ASN A 76 3.20 -3.55 9.07
CA ASN A 76 2.06 -4.45 9.20
C ASN A 76 2.41 -5.76 9.95
N GLY A 77 3.62 -5.88 10.51
CA GLY A 77 4.03 -7.05 11.27
C GLY A 77 3.35 -7.11 12.64
N MET A 78 3.43 -8.27 13.32
CA MET A 78 2.73 -8.52 14.59
C MET A 78 2.97 -7.45 15.67
N SER A 79 4.23 -7.08 15.93
CA SER A 79 4.53 -6.04 16.92
C SER A 79 4.04 -4.66 16.49
N SER A 80 4.19 -4.30 15.22
CA SER A 80 3.71 -3.02 14.69
C SER A 80 2.19 -2.94 14.79
N ARG A 81 1.48 -4.05 14.52
CA ARG A 81 0.03 -4.18 14.70
C ARG A 81 -0.40 -3.98 16.14
N ALA A 82 0.22 -4.68 17.09
CA ALA A 82 -0.07 -4.51 18.51
C ALA A 82 0.11 -3.05 18.96
N ILE A 83 1.19 -2.40 18.52
CA ILE A 83 1.46 -0.98 18.80
C ILE A 83 0.39 -0.07 18.18
N LEU A 84 0.04 -0.29 16.91
CA LEU A 84 -1.00 0.49 16.22
C LEU A 84 -2.37 0.34 16.89
N GLU A 85 -2.74 -0.88 17.30
CA GLU A 85 -3.97 -1.16 18.03
C GLU A 85 -3.99 -0.45 19.39
N ALA A 86 -2.88 -0.49 20.15
CA ALA A 86 -2.76 0.23 21.42
C ALA A 86 -2.89 1.76 21.23
N LEU A 87 -2.25 2.33 20.20
CA LEU A 87 -2.39 3.74 19.85
C LEU A 87 -3.85 4.10 19.51
N ILE A 88 -4.56 3.23 18.79
CA ILE A 88 -5.98 3.43 18.46
C ILE A 88 -6.85 3.37 19.73
N SER A 89 -6.55 2.45 20.65
CA SER A 89 -7.20 2.35 21.96
C SER A 89 -6.89 3.53 22.89
N GLY A 90 -5.93 4.37 22.53
CA GLY A 90 -5.61 5.61 23.24
C GLY A 90 -4.40 5.52 24.16
N GLU A 91 -3.61 4.45 24.07
CA GLU A 91 -2.31 4.39 24.73
C GLU A 91 -1.33 5.34 24.05
N GLU A 92 -0.62 6.14 24.84
CA GLU A 92 0.35 7.13 24.37
C GLU A 92 1.71 6.99 25.05
N ASP A 93 1.81 6.18 26.12
CA ASP A 93 3.06 5.97 26.84
C ASP A 93 4.06 5.18 25.97
N PRO A 94 5.18 5.80 25.56
CA PRO A 94 6.18 5.11 24.75
C PRO A 94 6.80 3.91 25.45
N GLU A 95 6.82 3.87 26.79
CA GLU A 95 7.30 2.72 27.56
C GLU A 95 6.38 1.51 27.34
N ILE A 96 5.08 1.69 27.58
CA ILE A 96 4.05 0.64 27.41
C ILE A 96 4.04 0.17 25.95
N LEU A 97 4.04 1.09 24.99
CA LEU A 97 4.03 0.74 23.57
C LEU A 97 5.29 -0.03 23.16
N ALA A 98 6.47 0.32 23.68
CA ALA A 98 7.70 -0.40 23.39
C ALA A 98 7.73 -1.83 23.98
N GLU A 99 6.96 -2.10 25.04
CA GLU A 99 6.84 -3.44 25.61
C GLU A 99 6.08 -4.44 24.73
N LEU A 100 5.22 -3.95 23.83
CA LEU A 100 4.51 -4.75 22.83
C LEU A 100 5.44 -5.30 21.72
N SER A 101 6.73 -4.96 21.77
CA SER A 101 7.73 -5.47 20.84
C SER A 101 8.11 -6.94 21.13
N HIS A 102 8.17 -7.75 20.06
CA HIS A 102 8.52 -9.17 20.11
C HIS A 102 9.76 -9.48 19.26
N GLY A 103 10.37 -10.64 19.51
CA GLY A 103 11.52 -11.14 18.74
C GLY A 103 12.69 -10.17 18.69
N LYS A 104 13.24 -9.94 17.49
CA LYS A 104 14.40 -9.05 17.27
C LYS A 104 14.12 -7.59 17.63
N LEU A 105 12.85 -7.17 17.64
CA LEU A 105 12.47 -5.79 17.93
C LEU A 105 12.68 -5.43 19.42
N LYS A 106 12.71 -6.43 20.31
CA LYS A 106 13.04 -6.23 21.74
C LYS A 106 14.43 -5.61 21.93
N ASN A 107 15.38 -5.91 21.04
CA ASN A 107 16.73 -5.36 21.10
C ASN A 107 16.76 -3.86 20.72
N LYS A 108 15.68 -3.33 20.14
CA LYS A 108 15.54 -1.93 19.72
C LYS A 108 14.55 -1.15 20.60
N LYS A 109 14.28 -1.61 21.83
CA LYS A 109 13.30 -0.97 22.73
C LYS A 109 13.55 0.52 22.93
N GLU A 110 14.80 0.92 23.16
CA GLU A 110 15.14 2.34 23.36
C GLU A 110 14.91 3.18 22.10
N ASP A 111 15.18 2.64 20.91
CA ASP A 111 14.87 3.32 19.65
C ASP A 111 13.36 3.39 19.40
N LEU A 112 12.60 2.35 19.78
CA LEU A 112 11.14 2.37 19.74
C LEU A 112 10.56 3.46 20.63
N LYS A 113 11.00 3.57 21.89
CA LYS A 113 10.53 4.63 22.79
C LYS A 113 10.75 6.02 22.20
N ARG A 114 11.94 6.26 21.62
CA ARG A 114 12.25 7.52 20.92
C ARG A 114 11.34 7.74 19.72
N ALA A 115 11.11 6.71 18.92
CA ALA A 115 10.28 6.79 17.72
C ALA A 115 8.79 6.93 18.03
N LEU A 116 8.32 6.43 19.17
CA LEU A 116 6.93 6.47 19.61
C LEU A 116 6.58 7.75 20.40
N LYS A 117 7.57 8.60 20.67
CA LYS A 117 7.37 9.89 21.33
C LYS A 117 6.69 10.88 20.38
N GLY A 118 5.36 10.89 20.42
CA GLY A 118 4.50 11.77 19.63
C GLY A 118 3.20 12.10 20.35
N PHE A 119 2.30 12.78 19.64
CA PHE A 119 0.97 13.09 20.16
C PHE A 119 -0.06 12.72 19.11
N ILE A 120 -0.97 11.80 19.48
CA ILE A 120 -1.98 11.28 18.56
C ILE A 120 -3.37 11.69 19.03
N ASN A 121 -4.01 12.55 18.24
CA ASN A 121 -5.34 13.03 18.57
C ASN A 121 -6.44 12.01 18.19
N TYR A 122 -7.65 12.27 18.66
CA TYR A 122 -8.82 11.42 18.39
C TYR A 122 -9.06 11.18 16.89
N HIS A 123 -8.91 12.20 16.04
CA HIS A 123 -9.16 12.04 14.61
C HIS A 123 -8.10 11.16 13.94
N GLN A 124 -6.84 11.26 14.34
CA GLN A 124 -5.75 10.40 13.85
C GLN A 124 -5.96 8.95 14.26
N ARG A 125 -6.39 8.70 15.51
CA ARG A 125 -6.77 7.35 15.96
C ARG A 125 -7.91 6.77 15.11
N LYS A 126 -8.93 7.58 14.82
CA LYS A 126 -10.02 7.17 13.91
C LYS A 126 -9.54 6.87 12.49
N MET A 127 -8.63 7.67 11.95
CA MET A 127 -8.04 7.43 10.64
C MET A 127 -7.26 6.11 10.60
N LEU A 128 -6.43 5.85 11.61
CA LEU A 128 -5.69 4.58 11.73
C LEU A 128 -6.63 3.38 11.82
N GLU A 129 -7.71 3.49 12.62
CA GLU A 129 -8.72 2.45 12.78
C GLU A 129 -9.37 2.05 11.44
N ILE A 130 -9.72 3.03 10.61
CA ILE A 130 -10.33 2.80 9.29
C ILE A 130 -9.30 2.18 8.34
N GLN A 131 -8.07 2.71 8.31
CA GLN A 131 -7.01 2.22 7.43
C GLN A 131 -6.60 0.78 7.73
N LEU A 132 -6.51 0.40 9.01
CA LEU A 132 -6.25 -0.99 9.41
C LEU A 132 -7.36 -1.93 8.94
N ARG A 133 -8.63 -1.54 9.11
CA ARG A 133 -9.77 -2.32 8.60
C ARG A 133 -9.71 -2.53 7.09
N HIS A 134 -9.31 -1.52 6.32
CA HIS A 134 -9.14 -1.68 4.86
C HIS A 134 -8.03 -2.67 4.51
N ILE A 135 -6.90 -2.62 5.23
CA ILE A 135 -5.80 -3.58 5.03
C ILE A 135 -6.26 -5.01 5.31
N ASP A 136 -7.00 -5.22 6.39
CA ASP A 136 -7.49 -6.55 6.78
C ASP A 136 -8.51 -7.10 5.78
N SER A 137 -9.38 -6.23 5.27
CA SER A 137 -10.35 -6.60 4.24
C SER A 137 -9.66 -6.99 2.92
N ALA A 138 -8.63 -6.23 2.52
CA ALA A 138 -7.85 -6.55 1.31
C ALA A 138 -7.03 -7.85 1.47
N ALA A 139 -6.57 -8.16 2.69
CA ALA A 139 -5.81 -9.38 2.97
C ALA A 139 -6.66 -10.65 2.80
N HIS A 140 -7.90 -10.65 3.30
CA HIS A 140 -8.82 -11.79 3.17
C HIS A 140 -9.17 -12.16 1.73
N LEU A 141 -9.13 -11.19 0.80
CA LEU A 141 -9.40 -11.42 -0.62
C LEU A 141 -8.17 -11.88 -1.42
N CYS A 142 -6.98 -11.83 -0.82
CA CYS A 142 -5.70 -12.19 -1.46
C CYS A 142 -5.12 -13.53 -1.00
N SER A 143 -5.68 -14.12 0.07
CA SER A 143 -5.28 -15.40 0.69
C SER A 143 -6.06 -16.58 0.10
#